data_AF-A0A2V6CJ65-F1
#
_entry.id   AF-A0A2V6CJ65-F1
#
_cell.length_a   1.000
_cell.length_b   1.000
_cell.length_c   1.000
_cell.angle_alpha   90.00
_cell.angle_beta   90.00
_cell.angle_gamma   90.00
#
_symmetry.space_group_name_H-M   'P 1'
#
loop_
_entity.id
_entity.type
_entity.pdbx_description
1 polymer ?
#
loop_
_entity_poly.entity_id
_entity_poly.type
_entity_poly.pdbx_seq_one_letter_code
_entity_poly.pdbx_strand_id
1 'polypeptide(L)'
;MKSDCTAKVSAVVLSLIALCLPGVSGFAKQTADAEYEAVADEYIKGYLAARPLEGTALGFHEYDGKITDYSRLALDAELSRLRRFDDRLIKFDPAKLSLRQSIDLRILQAAVKKELFVIPWFTRVQSI
;
A
#
# COMPACT_ATOMS: atom_id res chain seq x y z
N MET A 1 41.44 -11.38 -51.40
CA MET A 1 41.55 -10.43 -50.27
C MET A 1 40.38 -9.45 -50.31
N LYS A 2 39.23 -9.76 -49.67
CA LYS A 2 38.13 -8.82 -49.35
C LYS A 2 37.01 -9.58 -48.62
N SER A 3 37.22 -9.97 -47.36
CA SER A 3 36.14 -10.61 -46.58
C SER A 3 36.24 -10.41 -45.06
N ASP A 4 36.75 -9.28 -44.56
CA ASP A 4 36.87 -9.08 -43.09
C ASP A 4 36.17 -7.83 -42.53
N CYS A 5 35.45 -7.08 -43.38
CA CYS A 5 34.81 -5.82 -42.96
C CYS A 5 33.39 -6.02 -42.39
N THR A 6 32.65 -7.02 -42.87
CA THR A 6 31.22 -7.20 -42.51
C THR A 6 31.01 -7.81 -41.13
N ALA A 7 31.91 -8.67 -40.65
CA ALA A 7 31.80 -9.31 -39.33
C ALA A 7 32.04 -8.33 -38.16
N LYS A 8 32.96 -7.36 -38.34
CA LYS A 8 33.27 -6.36 -37.31
C LYS A 8 32.16 -5.33 -37.11
N VAL A 9 31.42 -5.00 -38.18
CA VAL A 9 30.29 -4.06 -38.10
C VAL A 9 29.11 -4.67 -37.32
N SER A 10 28.85 -5.98 -37.46
CA SER A 10 27.80 -6.67 -36.67
C SER A 10 28.10 -6.73 -35.17
N ALA A 11 29.36 -6.95 -34.78
CA ALA A 11 29.75 -7.03 -33.38
C ALA A 11 29.67 -5.67 -32.64
N VAL A 12 29.96 -4.57 -33.35
CA VAL A 12 29.88 -3.21 -32.77
C VAL A 12 28.44 -2.75 -32.59
N VAL A 13 27.53 -3.12 -33.51
CA VAL A 13 26.10 -2.78 -33.41
C VAL A 13 25.42 -3.53 -32.26
N LEU A 14 25.76 -4.80 -32.01
CA LEU A 14 25.26 -5.54 -30.84
C LEU A 14 25.79 -4.99 -29.51
N SER A 15 27.03 -4.49 -29.48
CA SER A 15 27.63 -3.92 -28.27
C SER A 15 27.10 -2.52 -27.91
N LEU A 16 26.53 -1.78 -28.86
CA LEU A 16 25.96 -0.43 -28.63
C LEU A 16 24.52 -0.45 -28.12
N ILE A 17 23.76 -1.53 -28.34
CA ILE A 17 22.39 -1.69 -27.83
C ILE A 17 22.39 -2.05 -26.33
N ALA A 18 23.43 -2.73 -25.84
CA ALA A 18 23.54 -3.16 -24.45
C ALA A 18 23.85 -2.03 -23.45
N LEU A 19 24.30 -0.85 -23.90
CA LEU A 19 24.69 0.26 -23.02
C LEU A 19 23.53 1.21 -22.69
N CYS A 20 22.33 1.00 -23.25
CA CYS A 20 21.22 1.94 -23.17
C CYS A 20 20.05 1.54 -22.25
N LEU A 21 20.20 0.52 -21.38
CA LEU A 21 19.14 0.11 -20.43
C LEU A 21 19.47 0.34 -18.93
N PRO A 22 19.78 1.56 -18.46
CA PRO A 22 19.62 1.89 -17.05
C PRO A 22 18.18 2.33 -16.79
N GLY A 23 17.19 1.43 -16.85
CA GLY A 23 15.78 1.83 -16.73
C GLY A 23 14.83 0.85 -16.05
N VAL A 24 15.13 -0.46 -16.02
CA VAL A 24 14.17 -1.47 -15.56
C VAL A 24 13.85 -1.35 -14.07
N SER A 25 14.81 -0.91 -13.25
CA SER A 25 14.63 -0.76 -11.80
C SER A 25 13.67 0.35 -11.40
N GLY A 26 13.53 1.41 -12.20
CA GLY A 26 12.63 2.53 -11.92
C GLY A 26 11.17 2.16 -12.15
N PHE A 27 10.89 1.45 -13.24
CA PHE A 27 9.53 1.01 -13.59
C PHE A 27 8.94 0.05 -12.55
N ALA A 28 9.69 -0.97 -12.12
CA ALA A 28 9.22 -1.94 -11.13
C ALA A 28 8.87 -1.27 -9.78
N LYS A 29 9.65 -0.26 -9.40
CA LYS A 29 9.44 0.55 -8.19
C LYS A 29 8.20 1.43 -8.30
N GLN A 30 7.97 2.05 -9.46
CA GLN A 30 6.78 2.85 -9.72
C GLN A 30 5.50 1.99 -9.70
N THR A 31 5.55 0.77 -10.21
CA THR A 31 4.40 -0.16 -10.15
C THR A 31 4.11 -0.57 -8.71
N ALA A 32 5.13 -0.93 -7.92
CA ALA A 32 4.96 -1.28 -6.52
C ALA A 32 4.43 -0.11 -5.67
N ASP A 33 4.90 1.11 -5.93
CA ASP A 33 4.40 2.32 -5.27
C ASP A 33 2.91 2.55 -5.56
N ALA A 34 2.49 2.44 -6.82
CA ALA A 34 1.08 2.61 -7.20
C ALA A 34 0.17 1.51 -6.63
N GLU A 35 0.66 0.27 -6.57
CA GLU A 35 -0.04 -0.84 -5.92
C GLU A 35 -0.21 -0.57 -4.42
N TYR A 36 0.86 -0.12 -3.73
CA TYR A 36 0.77 0.24 -2.31
C TYR A 36 -0.20 1.40 -2.07
N GLU A 37 -0.11 2.46 -2.87
CA GLU A 37 -0.96 3.65 -2.75
C GLU A 37 -2.44 3.29 -2.90
N ALA A 38 -2.79 2.41 -3.85
CA ALA A 38 -4.16 1.91 -3.99
C ALA A 38 -4.65 1.15 -2.74
N VAL A 39 -3.79 0.33 -2.11
CA VAL A 39 -4.13 -0.35 -0.86
C VAL A 39 -4.29 0.64 0.30
N ALA A 40 -3.42 1.64 0.39
CA ALA A 40 -3.49 2.66 1.44
C ALA A 40 -4.76 3.50 1.32
N ASP A 41 -5.12 3.94 0.11
CA ASP A 41 -6.35 4.68 -0.17
C ASP A 41 -7.60 3.88 0.21
N GLU A 42 -7.64 2.59 -0.14
CA GLU A 42 -8.73 1.70 0.25
C GLU A 42 -8.84 1.57 1.77
N TYR A 43 -7.69 1.45 2.46
CA TYR A 43 -7.68 1.39 3.92
C TYR A 43 -8.24 2.66 4.54
N ILE A 44 -7.77 3.83 4.10
CA ILE A 44 -8.15 5.15 4.65
C ILE A 44 -9.64 5.39 4.45
N LYS A 45 -10.17 5.12 3.24
CA LYS A 45 -11.62 5.23 2.97
C LYS A 45 -12.44 4.34 3.88
N GLY A 46 -12.05 3.07 4.01
CA GLY A 46 -12.73 2.14 4.92
C GLY A 46 -12.62 2.54 6.39
N TYR A 47 -11.47 3.09 6.80
CA TYR A 47 -11.22 3.54 8.16
C TYR A 47 -12.11 4.73 8.54
N LEU A 48 -12.23 5.73 7.66
CA LEU A 48 -13.11 6.88 7.86
C LEU A 48 -14.59 6.52 7.74
N ALA A 49 -14.95 5.56 6.88
CA ALA A 49 -16.31 5.03 6.83
C ALA A 49 -16.73 4.36 8.14
N ALA A 50 -15.80 3.65 8.81
CA ALA A 50 -16.03 3.08 10.14
C ALA A 50 -15.98 4.12 11.28
N ARG A 51 -15.40 5.31 11.04
CA ARG A 51 -15.22 6.39 12.02
C ARG A 51 -15.62 7.75 11.43
N PRO A 52 -16.90 7.96 11.09
CA PRO A 52 -17.34 9.18 10.39
C PRO A 52 -17.00 10.47 11.13
N LEU A 53 -17.03 10.45 12.47
CA LEU A 53 -16.67 11.62 13.28
C LEU A 53 -15.20 12.02 13.11
N GLU A 54 -14.29 11.07 12.90
CA GLU A 54 -12.90 11.38 12.56
C GLU A 54 -12.79 11.99 11.16
N GLY A 55 -13.61 11.51 10.22
CA GLY A 55 -13.73 12.11 8.88
C GLY A 55 -14.15 13.58 8.96
N THR A 56 -15.22 13.90 9.68
CA THR A 56 -15.65 15.29 9.91
C THR A 56 -14.56 16.11 10.62
N ALA A 57 -13.88 15.55 11.63
CA ALA A 57 -12.79 16.24 12.34
C ALA A 57 -11.60 16.57 11.43
N LEU A 58 -11.37 15.79 10.38
CA LEU A 58 -10.36 16.04 9.35
C LEU A 58 -10.85 16.99 8.24
N GLY A 59 -12.10 17.45 8.28
CA GLY A 59 -12.70 18.35 7.28
C GLY A 59 -13.44 17.66 6.14
N PHE A 60 -13.67 16.34 6.22
CA PHE A 60 -14.44 15.60 5.22
C PHE A 60 -15.95 15.71 5.50
N HIS A 61 -16.59 16.67 4.86
CA HIS A 61 -18.03 16.92 5.00
C HIS A 61 -18.95 15.80 4.51
N GLU A 62 -18.43 14.86 3.71
CA GLU A 62 -19.17 13.66 3.28
C GLU A 62 -19.57 12.73 4.45
N TYR A 63 -18.99 12.94 5.63
CA TYR A 63 -19.33 12.22 6.87
C TYR A 63 -20.23 13.01 7.83
N ASP A 64 -20.61 14.24 7.50
CA ASP A 64 -21.41 15.08 8.38
C ASP A 64 -22.78 14.44 8.68
N GLY A 65 -23.17 14.48 9.96
CA GLY A 65 -24.41 13.87 10.44
C GLY A 65 -24.36 12.35 10.62
N LYS A 66 -23.24 11.68 10.34
CA LYS A 66 -23.06 10.24 10.57
C LYS A 66 -22.40 9.97 11.93
N ILE A 67 -22.77 8.85 12.55
CA ILE A 67 -22.16 8.36 13.79
C ILE A 67 -21.63 6.93 13.59
N THR A 68 -20.61 6.56 14.35
CA THR A 68 -20.05 5.19 14.32
C THR A 68 -21.08 4.17 14.81
N ASP A 69 -21.25 3.08 14.06
CA ASP A 69 -21.99 1.90 14.52
C ASP A 69 -21.09 1.03 15.41
N TYR A 70 -21.42 0.96 16.70
CA TYR A 70 -20.70 0.16 17.70
C TYR A 70 -21.37 -1.19 17.99
N SER A 71 -22.30 -1.65 17.15
CA SER A 71 -22.87 -2.99 17.27
C SER A 71 -21.79 -4.07 17.15
N ARG A 72 -22.00 -5.23 17.78
CA ARG A 72 -21.06 -6.37 17.66
C ARG A 72 -20.79 -6.76 16.21
N LEU A 73 -21.83 -6.74 15.38
CA LEU A 73 -21.71 -7.03 13.95
C LEU A 73 -20.75 -6.06 13.25
N ALA A 74 -20.88 -4.75 13.52
CA ALA A 74 -20.01 -3.74 12.94
C ALA A 74 -18.56 -3.87 13.44
N LEU A 75 -18.37 -4.14 14.73
CA LEU A 75 -17.04 -4.37 15.32
C LEU A 75 -16.36 -5.63 14.76
N ASP A 76 -17.09 -6.73 14.59
CA ASP A 76 -16.56 -7.97 14.01
C ASP A 76 -16.23 -7.79 12.52
N ALA A 77 -17.02 -7.01 11.79
CA ALA A 77 -16.75 -6.64 10.41
C ALA A 77 -15.48 -5.78 10.30
N GLU A 78 -15.30 -4.81 11.19
CA GLU A 78 -14.10 -3.97 11.23
C GLU A 78 -12.86 -4.78 11.62
N LEU A 79 -12.96 -5.66 12.63
CA LEU A 79 -11.86 -6.55 13.01
C LEU A 79 -11.45 -7.46 11.83
N SER A 80 -12.42 -7.98 11.10
CA SER A 80 -12.18 -8.78 9.90
C SER A 80 -11.53 -7.95 8.79
N ARG A 81 -11.95 -6.69 8.59
CA ARG A 81 -11.33 -5.77 7.64
C ARG A 81 -9.87 -5.51 8.00
N LEU A 82 -9.59 -5.18 9.25
CA LEU A 82 -8.23 -4.89 9.73
C LEU A 82 -7.29 -6.08 9.53
N ARG A 83 -7.73 -7.31 9.83
CA ARG A 83 -6.93 -8.53 9.59
C ARG A 83 -6.57 -8.69 8.11
N ARG A 84 -7.54 -8.48 7.21
CA ARG A 84 -7.27 -8.52 5.75
C ARG A 84 -6.25 -7.47 5.33
N PHE A 85 -6.27 -6.27 5.92
CA PHE A 85 -5.28 -5.24 5.61
C PHE A 85 -3.91 -5.56 6.18
N ASP A 86 -3.81 -6.10 7.40
CA ASP A 86 -2.53 -6.58 7.95
C ASP A 86 -1.90 -7.62 7.00
N ASP A 87 -2.67 -8.63 6.59
CA ASP A 87 -2.23 -9.67 5.64
C ASP A 87 -1.80 -9.12 4.27
N ARG A 88 -2.42 -8.04 3.80
CA ARG A 88 -2.05 -7.38 2.54
C ARG A 88 -0.78 -6.55 2.70
N LEU A 89 -0.69 -5.78 3.79
CA LEU A 89 0.40 -4.84 4.02
C LEU A 89 1.72 -5.55 4.31
N ILE A 90 1.73 -6.74 4.91
CA ILE A 90 2.96 -7.51 5.14
C ILE A 90 3.58 -8.06 3.85
N LYS A 91 2.84 -8.09 2.73
CA LYS A 91 3.33 -8.60 1.44
C LYS A 91 4.19 -7.60 0.69
N PHE A 92 4.11 -6.31 1.03
CA PHE A 92 4.96 -5.30 0.41
C PHE A 92 6.39 -5.43 0.93
N ASP A 93 7.33 -5.53 0.00
CA ASP A 93 8.76 -5.48 0.29
C ASP A 93 9.20 -4.00 0.32
N PRO A 94 9.62 -3.45 1.48
CA PRO A 94 10.03 -2.05 1.60
C PRO A 94 11.19 -1.68 0.66
N ALA A 95 12.05 -2.65 0.29
CA ALA A 95 13.17 -2.40 -0.61
C ALA A 95 12.72 -2.15 -2.06
N LYS A 96 11.51 -2.58 -2.43
CA LYS A 96 10.90 -2.37 -3.74
C LYS A 96 10.08 -1.07 -3.83
N LEU A 97 9.90 -0.37 -2.72
CA LEU A 97 9.16 0.89 -2.64
C LEU A 97 10.09 2.10 -2.66
N SER A 98 9.57 3.26 -3.07
CA SER A 98 10.26 4.54 -2.83
C SER A 98 10.50 4.79 -1.35
N LEU A 99 11.49 5.62 -1.04
CA LEU A 99 11.82 5.93 0.35
C LEU A 99 10.58 6.44 1.09
N ARG A 100 9.80 7.31 0.42
CA ARG A 100 8.53 7.82 0.95
C ARG A 100 7.54 6.69 1.20
N GLN A 101 7.23 5.88 0.18
CA GLN A 101 6.23 4.81 0.32
C GLN A 101 6.67 3.72 1.31
N SER A 102 7.97 3.46 1.44
CA SER A 102 8.52 2.56 2.45
C SER A 102 8.30 3.06 3.88
N ILE A 103 8.37 4.38 4.10
CA ILE A 103 8.08 5.00 5.40
C ILE A 103 6.57 4.94 5.65
N ASP A 104 5.76 5.34 4.67
CA ASP A 104 4.31 5.36 4.78
C ASP A 104 3.76 3.94 5.06
N LEU A 105 4.31 2.90 4.41
CA LEU A 105 3.99 1.50 4.67
C LEU A 105 4.20 1.13 6.15
N ARG A 106 5.32 1.55 6.75
CA ARG A 106 5.63 1.24 8.15
C ARG A 106 4.68 1.96 9.11
N ILE A 107 4.31 3.20 8.79
CA ILE A 107 3.32 3.97 9.56
C ILE A 107 1.97 3.26 9.50
N LEU A 108 1.53 2.87 8.30
CA LEU A 108 0.25 2.21 8.10
C LEU A 108 0.20 0.82 8.77
N GLN A 109 1.25 0.02 8.66
CA GLN A 109 1.37 -1.25 9.38
C GLN A 109 1.27 -1.06 10.90
N ALA A 110 1.92 -0.03 11.46
CA ALA A 110 1.83 0.27 12.88
C ALA A 110 0.41 0.71 13.29
N ALA A 111 -0.25 1.53 12.47
CA ALA A 111 -1.63 1.96 12.69
C ALA A 111 -2.62 0.77 12.68
N VAL A 112 -2.51 -0.14 11.70
CA VAL A 112 -3.36 -1.34 11.64
C VAL A 112 -3.15 -2.23 12.85
N LYS A 113 -1.90 -2.45 13.28
CA LYS A 113 -1.59 -3.25 14.47
C LYS A 113 -2.14 -2.63 15.75
N LYS A 114 -2.11 -1.31 15.87
CA LYS A 114 -2.75 -0.58 16.98
C LYS A 114 -4.26 -0.86 16.99
N GLU A 115 -4.95 -0.72 15.86
CA GLU A 115 -6.39 -0.98 15.79
C GLU A 115 -6.74 -2.44 16.10
N LEU A 116 -5.96 -3.39 15.59
CA LEU A 116 -6.10 -4.83 15.90
C LEU A 116 -5.88 -5.14 17.38
N PHE A 117 -5.03 -4.37 18.07
CA PHE A 117 -4.88 -4.46 19.51
C PHE A 117 -6.11 -3.89 20.22
N VAL A 118 -6.57 -2.69 19.82
CA VAL A 118 -7.62 -1.91 20.51
C VAL A 118 -9.02 -2.50 20.38
N ILE A 119 -9.46 -2.88 19.17
CA ILE A 119 -10.85 -3.31 18.93
C ILE A 119 -11.27 -4.54 19.78
N PRO A 120 -10.44 -5.59 19.91
CA PRO A 120 -10.78 -6.72 20.78
C PRO A 120 -10.95 -6.35 22.26
N TRP A 121 -10.35 -5.26 22.74
CA TRP A 121 -10.62 -4.78 24.10
C TRP A 121 -12.04 -4.22 24.23
N PHE A 122 -12.54 -3.52 23.21
CA PHE A 122 -13.91 -3.01 23.22
C PHE A 122 -14.95 -4.13 23.24
N THR A 123 -14.75 -5.20 22.46
CA THR A 123 -15.69 -6.33 22.42
C THR A 123 -15.73 -7.11 23.73
N ARG A 124 -14.62 -7.18 24.47
CA ARG A 124 -14.55 -7.86 25.78
C ARG A 124 -15.19 -7.05 26.91
N VAL A 125 -15.16 -5.73 26.85
CA VAL A 125 -15.73 -4.86 27.91
C VAL A 125 -17.26 -4.78 27.79
N GLN A 126 -17.84 -4.91 26.59
CA GLN A 126 -19.31 -4.92 26.39
C GLN A 126 -19.98 -6.29 26.60
N SER A 127 -19.27 -7.28 27.15
CA SER A 127 -19.84 -8.59 27.52
C SER A 127 -20.08 -8.74 29.02
N ILE A 128 -19.97 -7.65 29.79
CA ILE A 128 -20.27 -7.56 31.22
C ILE A 128 -21.55 -6.72 31.39
#